data_AF-A0AAV4Q1T7-F1
#
_entry.id   AF-A0AAV4Q1T7-F1
#
_cell.length_a   1.000
_cell.length_b   1.000
_cell.length_c   1.000
_cell.angle_alpha   90.00
_cell.angle_beta   90.00
_cell.angle_gamma   90.00
#
_symmetry.space_group_name_H-M   'P 1'
#
loop_
_entity.id
_entity.type
_entity.pdbx_description
1 polymer ?
#
loop_
_entity_poly.entity_id
_entity_poly.type
_entity_poly.pdbx_seq_one_letter_code
_entity_poly.pdbx_strand_id
1 'polypeptide(L)'
;MDQLHLNVINTASYVALDKQGRERDLGRGFRSKKLQSPPKCRKIRKLRILQCNINGLFTPSSRVKLDKILELASKHQVSIIALQETKLNTRRRLRVKGYDIVRQDRSSNGGGGLMFLIRDVYFQRIDRINSPRKSLESQGITVLSRKHNNNINIFNLYHPPNNQKLDLDALEGPV
;
A
#
# COMPACT_ATOMS: atom_id res chain seq x y z
N MET A 1 -48.11 -9.43 -12.40
CA MET A 1 -47.72 -8.21 -11.65
C MET A 1 -46.65 -8.64 -10.68
N ASP A 2 -45.40 -8.52 -11.14
CA ASP A 2 -44.23 -9.20 -10.61
C ASP A 2 -43.75 -8.61 -9.29
N GLN A 3 -43.56 -9.47 -8.28
CA GLN A 3 -42.85 -9.12 -7.05
C GLN A 3 -41.35 -9.37 -7.26
N LEU A 4 -40.59 -8.33 -7.58
CA LEU A 4 -39.13 -8.37 -7.56
C LEU A 4 -38.63 -8.26 -6.12
N HIS A 5 -38.12 -9.38 -5.63
CA HIS A 5 -37.38 -9.53 -4.39
C HIS A 5 -36.03 -8.80 -4.51
N LEU A 6 -35.94 -7.57 -3.98
CA LEU A 6 -34.68 -6.83 -3.95
C LEU A 6 -33.91 -7.19 -2.67
N ASN A 7 -33.05 -8.21 -2.78
CA ASN A 7 -32.06 -8.54 -1.76
C ASN A 7 -31.03 -7.41 -1.67
N VAL A 8 -31.23 -6.49 -0.73
CA VAL A 8 -30.25 -5.48 -0.33
C VAL A 8 -29.11 -6.16 0.41
N ILE A 9 -28.06 -6.56 -0.32
CA ILE A 9 -26.80 -7.01 0.28
C ILE A 9 -26.12 -5.77 0.87
N ASN A 10 -26.27 -5.64 2.19
CA ASN A 10 -25.66 -4.63 3.03
C ASN A 10 -24.14 -4.83 3.03
N THR A 11 -23.44 -4.17 2.11
CA THR A 11 -21.96 -4.16 2.05
C THR A 11 -21.45 -3.22 3.12
N ALA A 12 -21.32 -3.73 4.33
CA ALA A 12 -20.76 -2.99 5.46
C ALA A 12 -19.31 -2.56 5.15
N SER A 13 -19.06 -1.25 5.19
CA SER A 13 -17.73 -0.65 5.20
C SER A 13 -16.92 -1.16 6.40
N TYR A 14 -15.85 -1.92 6.15
CA TYR A 14 -14.95 -2.43 7.20
C TYR A 14 -13.65 -1.62 7.28
N VAL A 15 -13.74 -0.41 7.82
CA VAL A 15 -12.57 0.31 8.35
C VAL A 15 -12.73 0.40 9.87
N ALA A 16 -12.19 -0.58 10.59
CA ALA A 16 -12.19 -0.58 12.05
C ALA A 16 -11.04 0.31 12.56
N LEU A 17 -11.38 1.39 13.26
CA LEU A 17 -10.47 2.18 14.09
C LEU A 17 -10.60 1.66 15.53
N ASP A 18 -9.56 0.99 16.02
CA ASP A 18 -9.55 0.51 17.40
C ASP A 18 -8.99 1.59 18.35
N LYS A 19 -9.66 1.77 19.49
CA LYS A 19 -9.28 2.70 20.58
C LYS A 19 -8.48 1.90 21.62
N GLN A 20 -7.27 2.41 21.90
CA GLN A 20 -6.42 2.21 23.11
C GLN A 20 -6.38 0.84 23.81
N GLY A 21 -5.17 0.25 23.83
CA GLY A 21 -4.75 -0.79 24.80
C GLY A 21 -3.23 -0.86 24.83
N ARG A 22 -2.64 -0.72 26.02
CA ARG A 22 -1.20 -0.67 26.30
C ARG A 22 -0.78 -2.08 26.74
N GLU A 23 0.19 -2.69 26.08
CA GLU A 23 0.93 -3.81 26.67
C GLU A 23 2.44 -3.63 26.44
N ARG A 24 3.17 -3.79 27.54
CA ARG A 24 4.63 -3.84 27.59
C ARG A 24 5.00 -5.31 27.46
N ASP A 25 5.95 -5.65 26.59
CA ASP A 25 6.75 -6.85 26.82
C ASP A 25 8.13 -6.77 26.15
N LEU A 26 9.09 -7.27 26.92
CA LEU A 26 10.53 -7.29 26.74
C LEU A 26 10.96 -8.49 25.85
N GLY A 27 12.03 -8.33 25.07
CA GLY A 27 12.72 -9.48 24.46
C GLY A 27 13.60 -9.14 23.27
N ARG A 28 14.93 -9.24 23.45
CA ARG A 28 15.96 -9.18 22.40
C ARG A 28 15.95 -10.46 21.55
N GLY A 29 16.14 -10.31 20.25
CA GLY A 29 16.49 -11.38 19.32
C GLY A 29 16.84 -10.81 17.95
N PHE A 30 17.95 -11.28 17.35
CA PHE A 30 18.42 -10.91 16.02
C PHE A 30 17.30 -11.10 14.99
N ARG A 31 16.87 -10.01 14.34
CA ARG A 31 15.77 -10.04 13.36
C ARG A 31 16.31 -10.42 11.99
N SER A 32 16.31 -11.72 11.69
CA SER A 32 16.19 -12.18 10.30
C SER A 32 15.04 -11.42 9.66
N LYS A 33 15.25 -10.81 8.48
CA LYS A 33 14.21 -10.04 7.78
C LYS A 33 13.00 -10.94 7.54
N LYS A 34 11.99 -10.83 8.41
CA LYS A 34 10.82 -11.70 8.43
C LYS A 34 10.08 -11.51 7.10
N LEU A 35 10.04 -12.57 6.29
CA LEU A 35 9.24 -12.63 5.09
C LEU A 35 7.79 -12.33 5.48
N GLN A 36 7.22 -11.25 4.96
CA GLN A 36 5.81 -10.94 5.22
C GLN A 36 4.99 -11.90 4.34
N SER A 37 4.37 -12.89 4.98
CA SER A 37 3.60 -13.95 4.31
C SER A 37 2.10 -13.74 4.55
N PRO A 38 1.27 -13.66 3.50
CA PRO A 38 -0.18 -13.63 3.68
C PRO A 38 -0.71 -15.00 4.13
N PRO A 39 -1.84 -15.05 4.87
CA PRO A 39 -2.43 -16.29 5.41
C PRO A 39 -2.94 -17.26 4.34
N LYS A 40 -3.10 -16.83 3.09
CA LYS A 40 -3.33 -17.69 1.92
C LYS A 40 -2.58 -17.12 0.73
N CYS A 41 -1.41 -17.69 0.40
CA CYS A 41 -0.75 -17.36 -0.87
C CYS A 41 -1.37 -18.22 -1.97
N ARG A 42 -2.28 -17.63 -2.74
CA ARG A 42 -2.85 -18.29 -3.92
C ARG A 42 -1.81 -18.31 -5.04
N LYS A 43 -1.87 -19.33 -5.91
CA LYS A 43 -1.00 -19.41 -7.10
C LYS A 43 -1.45 -18.35 -8.10
N ILE A 44 -0.83 -17.17 -8.05
CA ILE A 44 -1.16 -16.07 -8.96
C ILE A 44 -0.53 -16.37 -10.33
N ARG A 45 -1.35 -16.38 -11.39
CA ARG A 45 -0.88 -16.58 -12.78
C ARG A 45 -0.36 -15.30 -13.42
N LYS A 46 -0.87 -14.14 -12.98
CA LYS A 46 -0.53 -12.82 -13.51
C LYS A 46 -0.48 -11.80 -12.38
N LEU A 47 0.64 -11.11 -12.23
CA LEU A 47 0.75 -9.99 -11.29
C LEU A 47 -0.04 -8.80 -11.87
N ARG A 48 -1.00 -8.28 -11.10
CA ARG A 48 -1.80 -7.11 -11.47
C ARG A 48 -1.57 -6.01 -10.43
N ILE A 49 -1.23 -4.83 -10.92
CA ILE A 49 -0.89 -3.65 -10.12
C ILE A 49 -1.88 -2.54 -10.47
N LEU A 50 -2.41 -1.85 -9.45
CA LEU A 50 -3.22 -0.64 -9.60
C LEU A 50 -2.46 0.53 -8.98
N GLN A 51 -2.35 1.65 -9.69
CA GLN A 51 -1.72 2.86 -9.18
C GLN A 51 -2.73 4.01 -9.16
N CYS A 52 -2.76 4.79 -8.07
CA CYS A 52 -3.68 5.93 -7.95
C CYS A 52 -3.16 6.99 -6.96
N ASN A 53 -3.12 8.25 -7.38
CA ASN A 53 -3.03 9.37 -6.44
C ASN A 53 -4.42 9.58 -5.82
N ILE A 54 -4.55 9.32 -4.52
CA ILE A 54 -5.85 9.34 -3.83
C ILE A 54 -6.20 10.71 -3.24
N ASN A 55 -5.21 11.59 -3.11
CA ASN A 55 -5.33 12.92 -2.53
C ASN A 55 -6.05 12.90 -1.15
N GLY A 56 -5.47 12.15 -0.23
CA GLY A 56 -5.91 11.98 1.15
C GLY A 56 -6.80 10.76 1.37
N LEU A 57 -6.69 10.18 2.57
CA LEU A 57 -7.42 8.97 3.00
C LEU A 57 -8.36 9.14 4.22
N PHE A 58 -8.40 10.35 4.80
CA PHE A 58 -9.11 10.58 6.07
C PHE A 58 -10.25 11.60 6.03
N THR A 59 -10.64 12.09 4.86
CA THR A 59 -11.92 12.79 4.70
C THR A 59 -13.04 11.77 4.48
N PRO A 60 -14.30 12.07 4.82
CA PRO A 60 -15.43 11.19 4.50
C PRO A 60 -15.47 10.80 3.02
N SER A 61 -15.24 11.76 2.11
CA SER A 61 -15.20 11.53 0.67
C SER A 61 -14.06 10.61 0.24
N SER A 62 -12.91 10.64 0.92
CA SER A 62 -11.79 9.74 0.62
C SER A 62 -12.01 8.28 1.04
N ARG A 63 -12.87 8.04 2.04
CA ARG A 63 -13.25 6.65 2.41
C ARG A 63 -14.00 5.97 1.27
N VAL A 64 -14.96 6.69 0.67
CA VAL A 64 -15.69 6.22 -0.51
C VAL A 64 -14.73 5.95 -1.69
N LYS A 65 -13.70 6.77 -1.87
CA LYS A 65 -12.66 6.52 -2.90
C LYS A 65 -11.90 5.22 -2.63
N LEU A 66 -11.44 5.02 -1.40
CA LEU A 66 -10.72 3.80 -1.02
C LEU A 66 -11.60 2.56 -1.23
N ASP A 67 -12.87 2.60 -0.81
CA ASP A 67 -13.81 1.50 -1.00
C ASP A 67 -13.99 1.14 -2.49
N LYS A 68 -14.16 2.15 -3.36
CA LYS A 68 -14.24 1.94 -4.82
C LYS A 68 -12.95 1.37 -5.41
N ILE A 69 -11.79 1.80 -4.92
CA ILE A 69 -10.49 1.26 -5.34
C ILE A 69 -10.36 -0.21 -4.91
N LEU A 70 -10.81 -0.56 -3.70
CA LEU A 70 -10.79 -1.93 -3.20
C LEU A 70 -11.77 -2.83 -3.97
N GLU A 71 -12.95 -2.32 -4.32
CA GLU A 71 -13.92 -3.01 -5.18
C GLU A 71 -13.32 -3.29 -6.56
N LEU A 72 -12.75 -2.28 -7.21
CA LEU A 72 -12.09 -2.40 -8.50
C LEU A 72 -10.92 -3.40 -8.43
N ALA A 73 -10.10 -3.31 -7.37
CA ALA A 73 -9.00 -4.23 -7.13
C ALA A 73 -9.49 -5.67 -6.95
N SER A 74 -10.61 -5.88 -6.25
CA SER A 74 -11.25 -7.19 -6.11
C SER A 74 -11.72 -7.73 -7.46
N LYS A 75 -12.51 -6.94 -8.21
CA LYS A 75 -13.05 -7.29 -9.53
C LYS A 75 -11.96 -7.69 -10.51
N HIS A 76 -10.83 -6.97 -10.51
CA HIS A 76 -9.71 -7.24 -11.40
C HIS A 76 -8.61 -8.10 -10.78
N GLN A 77 -8.82 -8.69 -9.59
CA GLN A 77 -7.83 -9.52 -8.88
C GLN A 77 -6.44 -8.85 -8.79
N VAL A 78 -6.42 -7.57 -8.47
CA VAL A 78 -5.19 -6.79 -8.25
C VAL A 78 -4.48 -7.29 -6.99
N SER A 79 -3.18 -7.57 -7.10
CA SER A 79 -2.36 -8.02 -5.96
C SER A 79 -1.70 -6.85 -5.24
N ILE A 80 -1.39 -5.77 -5.96
CA ILE A 80 -0.66 -4.62 -5.42
C ILE A 80 -1.39 -3.34 -5.80
N ILE A 81 -1.72 -2.52 -4.81
CA ILE A 81 -2.27 -1.19 -4.99
C ILE A 81 -1.23 -0.18 -4.50
N ALA A 82 -0.74 0.68 -5.39
CA ALA A 82 0.21 1.75 -5.10
C ALA A 82 -0.54 3.09 -5.01
N LEU A 83 -0.64 3.64 -3.80
CA LEU A 83 -1.32 4.91 -3.54
C LEU A 83 -0.30 6.03 -3.30
N GLN A 84 -0.56 7.19 -3.92
CA GLN A 84 0.17 8.45 -3.70
C GLN A 84 -0.72 9.47 -2.99
N GLU A 85 -0.08 10.47 -2.37
CA GLU A 85 -0.72 11.50 -1.55
C GLU A 85 -1.72 10.93 -0.53
N THR A 86 -1.27 9.96 0.26
CA THR A 86 -2.15 9.38 1.29
C THR A 86 -2.51 10.40 2.38
N LYS A 87 -1.69 11.45 2.54
CA LYS A 87 -1.81 12.51 3.56
C LYS A 87 -1.97 11.95 4.98
N LEU A 88 -1.36 10.80 5.21
CA LEU A 88 -1.33 10.15 6.51
C LEU A 88 -0.16 10.64 7.34
N ASN A 89 -0.36 10.62 8.66
CA ASN A 89 0.71 10.78 9.63
C ASN A 89 0.93 9.46 10.40
N THR A 90 2.07 9.37 11.08
CA THR A 90 2.48 8.17 11.83
C THR A 90 1.57 7.83 12.99
N ARG A 91 0.78 8.79 13.49
CA ARG A 91 -0.16 8.61 14.62
C ARG A 91 -1.43 7.88 14.18
N ARG A 92 -1.81 7.97 12.90
CA ARG A 92 -3.04 7.36 12.38
C ARG A 92 -2.78 5.91 12.00
N ARG A 93 -3.50 4.97 12.62
CA ARG A 93 -3.52 3.56 12.22
C ARG A 93 -4.52 3.38 11.07
N LEU A 94 -4.10 2.71 10.01
CA LEU A 94 -4.95 2.24 8.93
C LEU A 94 -4.85 0.72 8.87
N ARG A 95 -6.00 0.05 8.74
CA ARG A 95 -6.08 -1.38 8.48
C ARG A 95 -7.02 -1.60 7.32
N VAL A 96 -6.61 -2.41 6.37
CA VAL A 96 -7.42 -2.83 5.23
C VAL A 96 -7.48 -4.34 5.26
N LYS A 97 -8.67 -4.91 5.40
CA LYS A 97 -8.85 -6.35 5.58
C LYS A 97 -8.30 -7.10 4.36
N GLY A 98 -7.45 -8.10 4.61
CA GLY A 98 -6.87 -8.95 3.57
C GLY A 98 -5.69 -8.33 2.81
N TYR A 99 -5.18 -7.19 3.25
CA TYR A 99 -3.99 -6.55 2.68
C TYR A 99 -2.92 -6.32 3.75
N ASP A 100 -1.68 -6.65 3.39
CA ASP A 100 -0.49 -6.14 4.05
C ASP A 100 -0.25 -4.69 3.62
N ILE A 101 0.21 -3.85 4.55
CA ILE A 101 0.39 -2.42 4.32
C ILE A 101 1.84 -2.04 4.49
N VAL A 102 2.44 -1.50 3.43
CA VAL A 102 3.75 -0.83 3.48
C VAL A 102 3.52 0.65 3.27
N ARG A 103 3.88 1.49 4.24
CA ARG A 103 3.65 2.94 4.16
C ARG A 103 4.92 3.74 4.40
N GLN A 104 4.96 4.92 3.79
CA GLN A 104 5.96 5.95 4.00
C GLN A 104 5.22 7.25 4.24
N ASP A 105 5.12 7.61 5.51
CA ASP A 105 4.44 8.83 5.95
C ASP A 105 5.39 10.02 5.93
N ARG A 106 4.82 11.20 5.72
CA ARG A 106 5.56 12.45 5.90
C ARG A 106 5.44 12.92 7.36
N SER A 107 6.53 13.39 7.92
CA SER A 107 6.57 13.95 9.28
C SER A 107 6.05 15.41 9.34
N SER A 108 6.05 16.13 8.23
CA SER A 108 5.58 17.53 8.13
C SER A 108 4.08 17.64 7.83
N ASN A 109 3.45 18.70 8.33
CA ASN A 109 2.07 19.04 7.97
C ASN A 109 1.96 19.37 6.48
N GLY A 110 0.93 18.84 5.79
CA GLY A 110 0.41 19.45 4.56
C GLY A 110 0.37 18.62 3.26
N GLY A 111 0.99 17.44 3.15
CA GLY A 111 0.88 16.66 1.90
C GLY A 111 1.82 15.47 1.75
N GLY A 112 1.70 14.74 0.64
CA GLY A 112 2.54 13.59 0.29
C GLY A 112 2.12 12.28 0.95
N GLY A 113 3.08 11.36 1.04
CA GLY A 113 2.92 10.05 1.64
C GLY A 113 2.54 8.96 0.64
N LEU A 114 3.24 7.83 0.73
CA LEU A 114 3.11 6.69 -0.17
C LEU A 114 2.63 5.46 0.59
N MET A 115 1.86 4.62 -0.09
CA MET A 115 1.41 3.36 0.47
C MET A 115 1.27 2.27 -0.59
N PHE A 116 1.74 1.07 -0.26
CA PHE A 116 1.32 -0.15 -0.91
C PHE A 116 0.29 -0.88 -0.05
N LEU A 117 -0.78 -1.34 -0.69
CA LEU A 117 -1.64 -2.41 -0.18
C LEU A 117 -1.32 -3.67 -0.99
N ILE A 118 -0.89 -4.73 -0.30
CA ILE A 118 -0.36 -5.94 -0.93
C ILE A 118 -1.15 -7.15 -0.46
N ARG A 119 -1.53 -8.04 -1.39
CA ARG A 119 -2.17 -9.31 -1.06
C ARG A 119 -1.72 -10.41 -2.01
N ASP A 120 -1.91 -11.66 -1.58
CA ASP A 120 -1.69 -12.90 -2.34
C ASP A 120 -0.24 -13.15 -2.84
N VAL A 121 0.69 -12.18 -2.73
CA VAL A 121 2.11 -12.30 -3.09
C VAL A 121 3.01 -12.30 -1.85
N TYR A 122 4.19 -12.92 -1.97
CA TYR A 122 5.28 -12.70 -1.03
C TYR A 122 6.06 -11.47 -1.44
N PHE A 123 6.46 -10.65 -0.47
CA PHE A 123 7.25 -9.47 -0.74
C PHE A 123 8.25 -9.17 0.37
N GLN A 124 9.23 -8.33 0.02
CA GLN A 124 10.15 -7.68 0.95
C GLN A 124 10.11 -6.17 0.71
N ARG A 125 10.23 -5.38 1.77
CA ARG A 125 10.39 -3.93 1.65
C ARG A 125 11.82 -3.62 1.21
N ILE A 126 11.95 -2.62 0.34
CA ILE A 126 13.24 -2.01 0.01
C ILE A 126 13.45 -0.84 0.97
N ASP A 127 14.33 -1.02 1.96
CA ASP A 127 14.51 -0.08 3.08
C ASP A 127 15.39 1.14 2.75
N ARG A 128 16.08 1.13 1.61
CA ARG A 128 16.99 2.20 1.17
C ARG A 128 16.73 2.54 -0.29
N ILE A 129 15.97 3.60 -0.52
CA ILE A 129 15.95 4.28 -1.82
C ILE A 129 16.69 5.59 -1.59
N ASN A 130 17.93 5.65 -2.03
CA ASN A 130 18.73 6.86 -1.96
C ASN A 130 18.17 7.83 -3.01
N SER A 131 17.20 8.66 -2.63
CA SER A 131 16.91 9.85 -3.42
C SER A 131 17.72 11.00 -2.82
N PRO A 132 18.77 11.49 -3.51
CA PRO A 132 19.59 12.59 -3.01
C PRO A 132 18.81 13.92 -2.94
N ARG A 133 17.57 13.98 -3.47
CA ARG A 133 16.77 15.21 -3.56
C ARG A 133 15.36 15.03 -3.00
N LYS A 134 14.87 16.04 -2.29
CA LYS A 134 13.50 16.12 -1.73
C LYS A 134 12.39 16.21 -2.80
N SER A 135 12.73 16.17 -4.09
CA SER A 135 11.82 16.34 -5.23
C SER A 135 11.03 15.09 -5.59
N LEU A 136 11.43 13.91 -5.13
CA LEU A 136 10.79 12.65 -5.48
C LEU A 136 10.57 11.81 -4.23
N GLU A 137 9.31 11.58 -3.89
CA GLU A 137 8.96 10.58 -2.90
C GLU A 137 8.98 9.22 -3.56
N SER A 138 9.67 8.26 -2.94
CA SER A 138 9.81 6.90 -3.45
C SER A 138 9.63 5.88 -2.34
N GLN A 139 8.98 4.77 -2.67
CA GLN A 139 8.78 3.62 -1.80
C GLN A 139 8.92 2.35 -2.64
N GLY A 140 9.67 1.36 -2.15
CA GLY A 140 10.00 0.17 -2.94
C GLY A 140 9.62 -1.13 -2.24
N ILE A 141 9.19 -2.10 -3.02
CA ILE A 141 9.02 -3.49 -2.61
C ILE A 141 9.60 -4.43 -3.66
N THR A 142 10.09 -5.57 -3.22
CA THR A 142 10.47 -6.68 -4.08
C THR A 142 9.42 -7.78 -3.95
N VAL A 143 8.72 -8.07 -5.04
CA VAL A 143 7.79 -9.22 -5.14
C VAL A 143 8.59 -10.47 -5.46
N LEU A 144 8.39 -11.52 -4.68
CA LEU A 144 9.20 -12.72 -4.74
C LEU A 144 8.49 -13.82 -5.52
N SER A 145 9.15 -14.35 -6.55
CA SER A 145 8.67 -15.50 -7.30
C SER A 145 9.31 -16.79 -6.78
N ARG A 146 8.53 -17.62 -6.09
CA ARG A 146 9.02 -18.93 -5.59
C ARG A 146 9.38 -19.92 -6.69
N LYS A 147 8.88 -19.72 -7.91
CA LYS A 147 9.01 -20.69 -9.01
C LYS A 147 10.11 -20.39 -10.00
N HIS A 148 10.39 -19.11 -10.22
CA HIS A 148 11.20 -18.69 -11.38
C HIS A 148 12.50 -17.98 -10.99
N ASN A 149 12.79 -17.86 -9.68
CA ASN A 149 13.90 -17.05 -9.14
C ASN A 149 13.97 -15.60 -9.66
N ASN A 150 12.93 -15.16 -10.39
CA ASN A 150 12.80 -13.83 -10.97
C ASN A 150 11.96 -12.99 -10.03
N ASN A 151 12.66 -12.22 -9.20
CA ASN A 151 12.05 -11.24 -8.33
C ASN A 151 11.75 -9.96 -9.11
N ILE A 152 10.69 -9.25 -8.73
CA ILE A 152 10.26 -8.02 -9.40
C ILE A 152 10.35 -6.89 -8.39
N ASN A 153 11.20 -5.90 -8.67
CA ASN A 153 11.22 -4.66 -7.90
C ASN A 153 10.14 -3.71 -8.41
N ILE A 154 9.34 -3.18 -7.49
CA ILE A 154 8.25 -2.24 -7.78
C ILE A 154 8.46 -1.01 -6.93
N PHE A 155 8.52 0.14 -7.58
CA PHE A 155 8.66 1.44 -6.95
C PHE A 155 7.39 2.26 -7.12
N ASN A 156 6.83 2.71 -6.01
CA ASN A 156 5.76 3.70 -5.95
C ASN A 156 6.43 5.07 -5.87
N LEU A 157 6.19 5.91 -6.87
CA LEU A 157 6.84 7.21 -7.01
C LEU A 157 5.79 8.31 -7.01
N TYR A 158 6.10 9.40 -6.32
CA TYR A 158 5.32 10.61 -6.36
C TYR A 158 6.25 11.81 -6.47
N HIS A 159 6.08 12.57 -7.54
CA HIS A 159 6.76 13.84 -7.75
C HIS A 159 5.81 14.96 -7.31
N PRO A 160 6.07 15.65 -6.17
CA PRO A 160 5.23 16.75 -5.73
C PRO A 160 5.27 17.91 -6.72
N PRO A 161 4.18 18.67 -6.87
CA PRO A 161 4.14 19.86 -7.72
C PRO A 161 4.94 21.01 -7.06
N ASN A 162 6.26 20.96 -7.14
CA ASN A 162 7.17 21.90 -6.47
C ASN A 162 8.12 22.63 -7.43
N ASN A 163 7.80 22.65 -8.73
CA ASN A 163 8.60 23.24 -9.82
C ASN A 163 10.04 22.71 -9.94
N GLN A 164 10.39 21.63 -9.24
CA GLN A 164 11.71 21.00 -9.38
C GLN A 164 11.67 20.02 -10.55
N LYS A 165 12.71 20.00 -11.40
CA LYS A 165 12.78 19.04 -12.50
C LYS A 165 12.89 17.61 -11.94
N LEU A 166 12.18 16.69 -12.59
CA LEU A 166 12.35 15.26 -12.35
C LEU A 166 13.73 14.83 -12.84
N ASP A 167 14.51 14.24 -11.95
CA ASP A 167 15.86 13.73 -12.24
C ASP A 167 15.75 12.21 -12.32
N LEU A 168 15.70 11.68 -13.55
CA LEU A 168 15.46 10.26 -13.80
C LEU A 168 16.69 9.40 -13.50
N ASP A 169 17.88 10.00 -13.48
CA ASP A 169 19.14 9.30 -13.22
C ASP A 169 19.21 8.81 -11.75
N ALA A 170 18.41 9.41 -10.86
CA ALA A 170 18.26 8.97 -9.47
C ALA A 170 17.44 7.67 -9.29
N LEU A 171 16.86 7.12 -10.36
CA LEU A 171 16.04 5.90 -10.34
C LEU A 171 16.79 4.65 -10.78
N GLU A 172 18.01 4.77 -11.30
CA GLU A 172 18.86 3.61 -11.55
C GLU A 172 19.33 3.04 -10.21
N GLY A 173 18.76 1.89 -9.83
CA GLY A 173 19.20 1.14 -8.65
C GLY A 173 20.63 0.63 -8.83
N PRO A 174 21.31 0.18 -7.76
CA PRO A 174 22.61 -0.46 -7.91
C PRO A 174 22.45 -1.69 -8.83
N VAL A 175 23.25 -1.69 -9.90
CA VAL A 175 23.42 -2.82 -10.83
C VAL A 175 24.01 -4.02 -10.07
#